data_AF-A0A6G7RX01-F1
#
_entry.id   AF-A0A6G7RX01-F1
#
_cell.length_a   1.000
_cell.length_b   1.000
_cell.length_c   1.000
_cell.angle_alpha   90.00
_cell.angle_beta   90.00
_cell.angle_gamma   90.00
#
_symmetry.space_group_name_H-M   'P 1'
#
loop_
_entity.id
_entity.type
_entity.pdbx_description
1 polymer ?
#
loop_
_entity_poly.entity_id
_entity_poly.type
_entity_poly.pdbx_seq_one_letter_code
_entity_poly.pdbx_strand_id
1 'polypeptide(L)'
;MSTKETILKKIEILITNHFNTPEDAFAFFDKDGDKKLSKDEIKTLLKQAEISGFIRGIVTTKLIEGYDKNNDELISWEEFKAAIDEISK
;
A
#
# COMPACT_ATOMS: atom_id res chain seq x y z
N MET A 1 12.09 -11.07 9.82
CA MET A 1 11.45 -10.32 8.73
C MET A 1 10.35 -11.18 8.13
N SER A 2 9.12 -10.83 8.47
CA SER A 2 7.90 -11.42 7.94
C SER A 2 7.67 -10.94 6.51
N THR A 3 6.96 -11.71 5.68
CA THR A 3 6.62 -11.32 4.31
C THR A 3 5.97 -9.93 4.24
N LYS A 4 5.11 -9.61 5.22
CA LYS A 4 4.46 -8.30 5.41
C LYS A 4 5.48 -7.16 5.46
N GLU A 5 6.51 -7.26 6.30
CA GLU A 5 7.55 -6.24 6.48
C GLU A 5 8.31 -6.01 5.16
N THR A 6 8.67 -7.06 4.43
CA THR A 6 9.38 -6.94 3.15
C THR A 6 8.56 -6.21 2.09
N ILE A 7 7.26 -6.50 2.02
CA ILE A 7 6.34 -5.84 1.08
C ILE A 7 6.26 -4.36 1.40
N LEU A 8 5.99 -4.06 2.66
CA LEU A 8 5.84 -2.71 3.15
C LEU A 8 7.10 -1.88 2.94
N LYS A 9 8.27 -2.49 3.17
CA LYS A 9 9.57 -1.85 2.89
C LYS A 9 9.78 -1.55 1.40
N LYS A 10 9.33 -2.44 0.51
CA LYS A 10 9.35 -2.16 -0.95
C LYS A 10 8.44 -0.99 -1.32
N ILE A 11 7.28 -0.89 -0.67
CA ILE A 11 6.36 0.24 -0.86
C ILE A 11 7.00 1.52 -0.34
N GLU A 12 7.59 1.53 0.85
CA GLU A 12 8.31 2.67 1.41
C GLU A 12 9.46 3.13 0.49
N ILE A 13 10.28 2.20 -0.01
CA ILE A 13 11.36 2.51 -0.96
C ILE A 13 10.78 3.13 -2.23
N LEU A 14 9.68 2.57 -2.76
CA LEU A 14 9.02 3.15 -3.93
C LEU A 14 8.52 4.57 -3.65
N ILE A 15 7.86 4.78 -2.51
CA ILE A 15 7.35 6.09 -2.10
C ILE A 15 8.51 7.07 -2.04
N THR A 16 9.56 6.75 -1.29
CA THR A 16 10.71 7.65 -1.10
C THR A 16 11.56 7.85 -2.34
N ASN A 17 11.53 6.92 -3.31
CA ASN A 17 12.28 7.01 -4.56
C ASN A 17 11.52 7.76 -5.68
N HIS A 18 10.19 7.62 -5.74
CA HIS A 18 9.36 8.23 -6.79
C HIS A 18 8.58 9.47 -6.33
N PHE A 19 8.35 9.61 -5.03
CA PHE A 19 7.51 10.64 -4.43
C PHE A 19 8.21 11.33 -3.26
N ASN A 20 7.83 12.56 -2.97
CA ASN A 20 8.41 13.29 -1.84
C ASN A 20 7.70 12.97 -0.52
N THR A 21 6.41 12.63 -0.58
CA THR A 21 5.60 12.32 0.60
C THR A 21 4.74 11.08 0.34
N PRO A 22 4.39 10.32 1.40
CA PRO A 22 3.44 9.21 1.27
C PRO A 22 2.07 9.67 0.79
N GLU A 23 1.69 10.92 1.05
CA GLU A 23 0.42 11.50 0.57
C GLU A 23 0.41 11.68 -0.95
N ASP A 24 1.52 12.12 -1.52
CA ASP A 24 1.68 12.30 -2.96
C ASP A 24 1.67 10.94 -3.68
N ALA A 25 2.34 9.93 -3.11
CA ALA A 25 2.27 8.57 -3.61
C ALA A 25 0.84 8.02 -3.53
N PHE A 26 0.17 8.20 -2.39
CA PHE A 26 -1.20 7.75 -2.20
C PHE A 26 -2.14 8.39 -3.22
N ALA A 27 -2.09 9.71 -3.37
CA ALA A 27 -2.88 10.46 -4.35
C ALA A 27 -2.56 10.08 -5.80
N PHE A 28 -1.33 9.64 -6.09
CA PHE A 28 -0.96 9.15 -7.42
C PHE A 28 -1.58 7.78 -7.73
N PHE A 29 -1.72 6.91 -6.71
CA PHE A 29 -2.31 5.58 -6.86
C PHE A 29 -3.84 5.59 -6.78
N ASP A 30 -4.42 6.52 -6.02
CA ASP A 30 -5.85 6.83 -5.95
C ASP A 30 -6.29 7.51 -7.26
N LYS A 31 -6.77 6.70 -8.20
CA LYS A 31 -7.19 7.14 -9.53
C LYS A 31 -8.61 7.66 -9.55
N ASP A 32 -9.47 7.13 -8.70
CA ASP A 32 -10.87 7.56 -8.64
C ASP A 32 -11.10 8.76 -7.71
N GLY A 33 -10.09 9.11 -6.90
CA GLY A 33 -10.06 10.32 -6.08
C GLY A 33 -10.94 10.22 -4.83
N ASP A 34 -11.27 8.99 -4.40
CA ASP A 34 -12.10 8.76 -3.22
C ASP A 34 -11.31 8.81 -1.90
N LYS A 35 -10.00 9.09 -1.97
CA LYS A 35 -9.04 9.11 -0.86
C LYS A 35 -8.89 7.75 -0.19
N LYS A 36 -9.16 6.69 -0.93
CA LYS A 36 -8.95 5.30 -0.53
C LYS A 36 -8.21 4.60 -1.65
N LEU A 37 -7.63 3.45 -1.32
CA LEU A 37 -7.01 2.58 -2.29
C LEU A 37 -7.83 1.30 -2.39
N SER A 38 -8.44 1.13 -3.55
CA SER A 38 -9.11 -0.09 -3.95
C SER A 38 -8.13 -1.23 -4.19
N LYS A 39 -8.62 -2.47 -4.13
CA LYS A 39 -7.83 -3.68 -4.43
C LYS A 39 -7.03 -3.56 -5.73
N ASP A 40 -7.60 -2.99 -6.77
CA ASP A 40 -6.91 -2.85 -8.06
C ASP A 40 -5.86 -1.74 -8.08
N GLU A 41 -6.03 -0.70 -7.28
CA GLU A 41 -5.05 0.38 -7.10
C GLU A 41 -3.87 -0.11 -6.26
N ILE A 42 -4.14 -0.84 -5.17
CA ILE A 42 -3.12 -1.51 -4.37
C ILE A 42 -2.33 -2.50 -5.22
N LYS A 43 -2.98 -3.30 -6.08
CA LYS A 43 -2.27 -4.16 -7.04
C LYS A 43 -1.35 -3.35 -7.95
N THR A 44 -1.79 -2.17 -8.39
CA THR A 44 -0.99 -1.30 -9.25
C THR A 44 0.22 -0.72 -8.51
N LEU A 45 0.02 -0.29 -7.27
CA LEU A 45 1.09 0.13 -6.36
C LEU A 45 2.11 -0.99 -6.15
N LEU A 46 1.65 -2.20 -5.82
CA LEU A 46 2.52 -3.37 -5.65
C LEU A 46 3.26 -3.72 -6.95
N LYS A 47 2.63 -3.53 -8.11
CA LYS A 47 3.29 -3.71 -9.41
C LYS A 47 4.46 -2.75 -9.57
N GLN A 48 4.28 -1.48 -9.21
CA GLN A 48 5.33 -0.48 -9.28
C GLN A 48 6.44 -0.75 -8.25
N ALA A 49 6.09 -1.28 -7.07
CA ALA A 49 7.05 -1.68 -6.03
C ALA A 49 7.83 -2.98 -6.36
N GLU A 50 7.78 -3.41 -7.63
CA GLU A 50 8.42 -4.61 -8.15
C GLU A 50 8.02 -5.88 -7.38
N ILE A 51 6.77 -5.94 -6.91
CA ILE A 51 6.20 -7.14 -6.29
C ILE A 51 5.77 -8.08 -7.42
N SER A 52 6.26 -9.31 -7.34
CA SER A 52 5.97 -10.35 -8.33
C SER A 52 4.47 -10.56 -8.49
N GLY A 53 3.99 -10.60 -9.73
CA GLY A 53 2.57 -10.74 -10.05
C GLY A 53 1.93 -12.00 -9.46
N PHE A 54 2.73 -13.04 -9.23
CA PHE A 54 2.29 -14.30 -8.62
C PHE A 54 1.79 -14.12 -7.18
N ILE A 55 2.49 -13.32 -6.37
CA ILE A 55 2.13 -13.08 -4.96
C ILE A 55 1.25 -11.84 -4.78
N ARG A 56 1.20 -10.95 -5.78
CA ARG A 56 0.52 -9.65 -5.69
C ARG A 56 -0.91 -9.74 -5.21
N GLY A 57 -1.69 -10.72 -5.70
CA GLY A 57 -3.07 -10.90 -5.26
C GLY A 57 -3.16 -11.22 -3.76
N ILE A 58 -2.37 -12.20 -3.31
CA ILE A 58 -2.29 -12.61 -1.90
C ILE A 58 -1.82 -11.44 -1.03
N VAL A 59 -0.83 -10.70 -1.51
CA VAL A 59 -0.27 -9.53 -0.80
C VAL A 59 -1.29 -8.41 -0.67
N THR A 60 -2.05 -8.14 -1.73
CA THR A 60 -3.13 -7.15 -1.71
C THR A 60 -4.13 -7.49 -0.63
N THR A 61 -4.62 -8.73 -0.61
CA THR A 61 -5.56 -9.20 0.41
C THR A 61 -4.96 -9.10 1.80
N LYS A 62 -3.72 -9.54 2.01
CA LYS A 62 -3.07 -9.47 3.34
C LYS A 62 -2.81 -8.04 3.82
N LEU A 63 -2.55 -7.10 2.91
CA LEU A 63 -2.42 -5.69 3.26
C LEU A 63 -3.77 -5.12 3.69
N ILE A 64 -4.83 -5.40 2.94
CA ILE A 64 -6.19 -5.02 3.29
C ILE A 64 -6.55 -5.63 4.65
N GLU A 65 -6.53 -6.95 4.80
CA GLU A 65 -6.85 -7.61 6.08
C GLU A 65 -6.01 -7.13 7.28
N GLY A 66 -4.77 -6.66 7.04
CA GLY A 66 -3.89 -6.20 8.10
C GLY A 66 -4.07 -4.73 8.51
N TYR A 67 -4.66 -3.90 7.65
CA TYR A 67 -4.72 -2.44 7.84
C TYR A 67 -6.11 -1.83 7.66
N ASP A 68 -7.00 -2.51 6.97
CA ASP A 68 -8.43 -2.22 6.86
C ASP A 68 -9.09 -2.40 8.23
N LYS A 69 -9.24 -1.29 8.95
CA LYS A 69 -9.86 -1.23 10.27
C LYS A 69 -11.36 -1.01 10.15
N ASN A 70 -11.80 -0.29 9.11
CA ASN A 70 -13.22 -0.01 8.88
C ASN A 70 -13.97 -1.16 8.17
N ASN A 71 -13.26 -2.21 7.75
CA ASN A 71 -13.78 -3.39 7.05
C ASN A 71 -14.53 -3.02 5.75
N ASP A 72 -13.99 -2.02 5.04
CA ASP A 72 -14.54 -1.52 3.76
C ASP A 72 -13.88 -2.20 2.55
N GLU A 73 -12.93 -3.10 2.78
CA GLU A 73 -12.07 -3.73 1.77
C GLU A 73 -11.22 -2.73 0.95
N LEU A 74 -11.14 -1.49 1.44
CA LEU A 74 -10.39 -0.36 0.90
C LEU A 74 -9.40 0.13 1.95
N ILE A 75 -8.25 0.66 1.51
CA ILE A 75 -7.28 1.26 2.42
C ILE A 75 -7.40 2.78 2.37
N SER A 76 -7.91 3.36 3.44
CA SER A 76 -8.00 4.81 3.61
C SER A 76 -6.62 5.43 3.83
N TRP A 77 -6.48 6.73 3.58
CA TRP A 77 -5.24 7.46 3.85
C TRP A 77 -4.69 7.23 5.27
N GLU A 78 -5.57 7.23 6.28
CA GLU A 78 -5.18 7.01 7.68
C GLU A 78 -4.61 5.61 7.92
N GLU A 79 -5.17 4.60 7.26
CA GLU A 79 -4.75 3.19 7.36
C GLU A 79 -3.44 2.96 6.61
N PHE A 80 -3.31 3.57 5.43
CA PHE A 80 -2.07 3.57 4.67
C PHE A 80 -0.93 4.23 5.47
N LYS A 81 -1.18 5.41 6.04
CA LYS A 81 -0.20 6.11 6.87
C LYS A 81 0.20 5.26 8.09
N ALA A 82 -0.77 4.62 8.75
CA ALA A 82 -0.48 3.72 9.86
C ALA A 82 0.37 2.51 9.42
N ALA A 83 0.12 1.98 8.21
CA ALA A 83 0.92 0.92 7.63
C ALA A 83 2.37 1.35 7.38
N ILE A 84 2.59 2.58 6.88
CA ILE A 84 3.94 3.11 6.66
C ILE A 84 4.64 3.43 7.99
N ASP A 85 3.95 4.05 8.95
CA ASP A 85 4.48 4.38 10.27
C ASP A 85 4.94 3.14 11.04
N GLU A 86 4.22 2.01 10.91
CA GLU A 86 4.57 0.73 11.52
C GLU A 86 5.93 0.18 11.05
N ILE A 87 6.39 0.54 9.84
CA ILE A 87 7.66 0.08 9.27
C ILE A 87 8.82 0.97 9.69
N SER A 88 8.54 2.26 9.91
CA SER A 88 9.54 3.26 10.27
C SER A 88 9.96 3.17 11.76
N LYS A 89 9.31 2.32 12.55
CA LYS A 89 9.63 2.03 13.96
C LYS A 89 10.55 0.84 14.12
#